data_AF-A0AAU6ENW4-F1
#
_entry.id   AF-A0AAU6ENW4-F1
#
_cell.length_a   1.000
_cell.length_b   1.000
_cell.length_c   1.000
_cell.angle_alpha   90.00
_cell.angle_beta   90.00
_cell.angle_gamma   90.00
#
_symmetry.space_group_name_H-M   'P 1'
#
loop_
_entity.id
_entity.type
_entity.pdbx_description
1 polymer ?
#
loop_
_entity_poly.entity_id
_entity_poly.type
_entity_poly.pdbx_seq_one_letter_code
_entity_poly.pdbx_strand_id
1 'polypeptide(L)'
;MRRSAGGAGHENGWKALTRPHLEQQTEQAWCLTLLTNSVVAWTTEYYSRAVLELRSQGREVPDQILSHISPGHSDNINFFGVINVDVEAELAKLDTSG
;
A
#
# COMPACT_ATOMS: atom_id res chain seq x y z
N MET A 1 9.58 -62.47 -9.14
CA MET A 1 10.36 -61.26 -9.50
C MET A 1 9.52 -60.38 -10.43
N ARG A 2 8.84 -59.37 -9.91
CA ARG A 2 8.32 -58.20 -10.65
C ARG A 2 8.22 -57.06 -9.65
N ARG A 3 9.05 -56.02 -9.82
CA ARG A 3 9.04 -54.82 -8.98
C ARG A 3 7.86 -53.94 -9.38
N SER A 4 7.18 -53.44 -8.36
CA SER A 4 6.19 -52.35 -8.41
C SER A 4 6.84 -51.09 -8.99
N ALA A 5 6.19 -50.49 -9.99
CA ALA A 5 6.57 -49.23 -10.63
C ALA A 5 5.36 -48.27 -10.67
N GLY A 6 4.70 -48.06 -9.52
CA GLY A 6 3.48 -47.25 -9.42
C GLY A 6 3.58 -45.96 -8.58
N GLY A 7 4.71 -45.70 -7.89
CA GLY A 7 4.81 -44.60 -6.92
C GLY A 7 5.16 -43.21 -7.49
N ALA A 8 5.81 -43.17 -8.66
CA ALA A 8 6.42 -41.94 -9.17
C ALA A 8 5.44 -40.94 -9.81
N GLY A 9 4.24 -41.37 -10.24
CA GLY A 9 3.29 -40.48 -10.92
C GLY A 9 2.56 -39.52 -9.97
N HIS A 10 2.22 -39.99 -8.76
CA HIS A 10 1.42 -39.22 -7.82
C HIS A 10 2.26 -38.12 -7.15
N GLU A 11 3.45 -38.45 -6.66
CA GLU A 11 4.36 -37.52 -5.99
C GLU A 11 4.84 -36.36 -6.88
N ASN A 12 4.97 -36.61 -8.19
CA ASN A 12 5.36 -35.58 -9.15
C ASN A 12 4.21 -34.62 -9.50
N GLY A 13 2.96 -35.11 -9.48
CA GLY A 13 1.77 -34.28 -9.71
C GLY A 13 1.53 -33.26 -8.60
N TRP A 14 1.66 -33.67 -7.33
CA TRP A 14 1.54 -32.74 -6.19
C TRP A 14 2.64 -31.69 -6.19
N LYS A 15 3.89 -32.08 -6.50
CA LYS A 15 5.02 -31.15 -6.61
C LYS A 15 4.85 -30.17 -7.79
N ALA A 16 4.26 -30.60 -8.89
CA ALA A 16 4.00 -29.76 -10.06
C ALA A 16 2.89 -28.73 -9.83
N LEU A 17 1.87 -29.05 -9.02
CA LEU A 17 0.80 -28.10 -8.68
C LEU A 17 1.20 -27.13 -7.57
N THR A 18 2.01 -27.58 -6.59
CA THR A 18 2.38 -26.75 -5.43
C THR A 18 3.46 -25.72 -5.73
N ARG A 19 4.46 -26.03 -6.56
CA ARG A 19 5.57 -25.10 -6.88
C ARG A 19 5.12 -23.79 -7.55
N PRO A 20 4.43 -23.81 -8.70
CA PRO A 20 3.94 -22.59 -9.36
C PRO A 20 2.92 -21.85 -8.48
N HIS A 21 2.14 -22.57 -7.66
CA HIS A 21 1.21 -21.95 -6.71
C HIS A 21 1.93 -21.18 -5.60
N LEU A 22 3.01 -21.73 -5.04
CA LEU A 22 3.83 -21.06 -4.02
C LEU A 22 4.60 -19.86 -4.60
N GLU A 23 5.11 -19.98 -5.83
CA GLU A 23 5.76 -18.86 -6.53
C GLU A 23 4.76 -17.71 -6.75
N GLN A 24 3.56 -18.01 -7.25
CA GLN A 24 2.51 -17.00 -7.44
C GLN A 24 2.05 -16.38 -6.10
N GLN A 25 1.90 -17.17 -5.03
CA GLN A 25 1.60 -16.63 -3.71
C GLN A 25 2.72 -15.72 -3.18
N THR A 26 3.98 -16.09 -3.43
CA THR A 26 5.14 -15.29 -3.05
C THR A 26 5.17 -13.97 -3.79
N GLU A 27 5.00 -13.98 -5.12
CA GLU A 27 4.94 -12.75 -5.93
C GLU A 27 3.81 -11.82 -5.46
N GLN A 28 2.62 -12.36 -5.20
CA GLN A 28 1.50 -11.57 -4.69
C GLN A 28 1.81 -10.96 -3.31
N ALA A 29 2.41 -11.73 -2.40
CA ALA A 29 2.81 -11.23 -1.09
C ALA A 29 3.86 -10.11 -1.19
N TRP A 30 4.81 -10.24 -2.13
CA TRP A 30 5.84 -9.23 -2.37
C TRP A 30 5.27 -7.96 -2.98
N CYS A 31 4.39 -8.08 -3.98
CA CYS A 31 3.69 -6.95 -4.57
C CYS A 31 2.86 -6.19 -3.52
N LEU A 32 2.10 -6.92 -2.68
CA LEU A 32 1.32 -6.32 -1.59
C LEU A 32 2.22 -5.63 -0.56
N THR A 33 3.36 -6.25 -0.20
CA THR A 33 4.34 -5.67 0.72
C THR A 33 4.91 -4.37 0.16
N LEU A 34 5.31 -4.37 -1.11
CA LEU A 34 5.84 -3.19 -1.78
C LEU A 34 4.80 -2.07 -1.81
N LEU A 35 3.58 -2.38 -2.23
CA LEU A 35 2.48 -1.41 -2.30
C LEU A 35 2.15 -0.83 -0.92
N THR A 36 2.07 -1.67 0.12
CA THR A 36 1.81 -1.23 1.49
C THR A 36 2.92 -0.30 2.00
N ASN A 37 4.18 -0.64 1.74
CA ASN A 37 5.31 0.18 2.15
C ASN A 37 5.35 1.52 1.38
N SER A 38 5.08 1.52 0.08
CA SER A 38 4.99 2.74 -0.73
C SER A 38 3.89 3.69 -0.23
N VAL A 39 2.72 3.14 0.10
CA VAL A 39 1.61 3.89 0.71
C VAL A 39 2.02 4.50 2.03
N VAL A 40 2.58 3.71 2.95
CA VAL A 40 3.00 4.17 4.28
C VAL A 40 4.04 5.29 4.15
N ALA A 41 5.01 5.14 3.25
CA ALA A 41 6.03 6.14 2.99
C ALA A 41 5.41 7.46 2.48
N TRP A 42 4.52 7.37 1.48
CA TRP A 42 3.85 8.55 0.94
C TRP A 42 2.98 9.26 1.98
N THR A 43 2.16 8.53 2.74
CA THR A 43 1.29 9.10 3.77
C THR A 43 2.09 9.77 4.89
N THR A 44 3.22 9.18 5.28
CA THR A 44 4.11 9.78 6.29
C THR A 44 4.66 11.12 5.82
N GLU A 45 5.16 11.18 4.58
CA GLU A 45 5.69 12.41 3.98
C GLU A 45 4.60 13.46 3.79
N TYR A 46 3.41 13.05 3.35
CA TYR A 46 2.27 13.95 3.19
C TYR A 46 1.85 14.61 4.50
N TYR A 47 1.71 13.82 5.59
CA TYR A 47 1.39 14.39 6.89
C TYR A 47 2.47 15.33 7.41
N SER A 48 3.75 15.00 7.18
CA SER A 48 4.86 15.91 7.53
C SER A 48 4.70 17.26 6.83
N ARG A 49 4.44 17.27 5.52
CA ARG A 49 4.21 18.50 4.74
C ARG A 49 2.97 19.26 5.19
N ALA A 50 1.86 18.56 5.42
CA ALA A 50 0.63 19.18 5.90
C ALA A 50 0.83 19.84 7.27
N VAL A 51 1.51 19.17 8.21
CA VAL A 51 1.79 19.73 9.54
C VAL A 51 2.68 20.97 9.45
N LEU A 52 3.71 20.96 8.60
CA LEU A 52 4.57 22.12 8.37
C LEU A 52 3.78 23.31 7.85
N GLU A 53 2.90 23.09 6.88
CA GLU A 53 2.03 24.13 6.32
C GLU A 53 1.05 24.68 7.36
N LEU A 54 0.44 23.82 8.17
CA LEU A 54 -0.46 24.29 9.22
C LEU A 54 0.27 25.12 10.28
N ARG A 55 1.50 24.74 10.63
CA ARG A 55 2.34 25.49 11.57
C ARG A 55 2.80 26.82 10.98
N SER A 56 3.09 26.90 9.68
CA SER A 56 3.46 28.16 9.02
C SER A 56 2.32 29.18 9.06
N GLN A 57 1.07 28.70 9.01
CA GLN A 57 -0.16 29.50 9.16
C GLN A 57 -0.47 29.89 10.62
N GLY A 58 0.43 29.59 11.56
CA GLY A 58 0.26 29.90 12.99
C GLY A 58 -0.68 28.98 13.74
N ARG A 59 -1.11 27.85 13.14
CA ARG A 59 -1.91 26.84 13.85
C ARG A 59 -1.03 25.93 14.69
N GLU A 60 -1.42 25.73 15.94
CA GLU A 60 -0.78 24.75 16.80
C GLU A 60 -1.20 23.33 16.38
N VAL A 61 -0.20 22.50 16.07
CA VAL A 61 -0.39 21.07 15.79
C VAL A 61 0.52 20.28 16.75
N PRO A 62 0.00 19.76 17.87
CA PRO A 62 0.80 19.04 18.86
C PRO A 62 1.34 17.70 18.33
N ASP A 63 2.61 17.42 18.56
CA ASP A 63 3.24 16.14 18.16
C ASP A 63 2.58 14.92 18.82
N GLN A 64 2.02 15.10 20.01
CA GLN A 64 1.29 14.04 20.72
C GLN A 64 0.09 13.54 19.90
N ILE A 65 -0.61 14.41 19.18
CA ILE A 65 -1.75 14.02 18.34
C ILE A 65 -1.25 13.25 17.12
N LEU A 66 -0.12 13.67 16.53
CA LEU A 66 0.49 12.97 15.39
C LEU A 66 0.91 11.54 15.75
N SER A 67 1.32 11.29 17.00
CA SER A 67 1.67 9.94 17.48
C SER A 67 0.52 8.94 17.47
N HIS A 68 -0.73 9.44 17.42
CA HIS A 68 -1.93 8.61 17.35
C HIS A 68 -2.45 8.39 15.92
N ILE A 69 -1.82 9.02 14.91
CA ILE A 69 -2.22 8.88 13.51
C ILE A 69 -1.37 7.78 12.87
N SER A 70 -2.01 6.72 12.40
CA SER A 70 -1.31 5.66 11.66
C SER A 70 -1.06 6.09 10.20
N PRO A 71 0.18 6.01 9.70
CA PRO A 71 0.47 6.24 8.29
C PRO A 71 0.00 5.09 7.39
N GLY A 72 -0.35 3.94 7.96
CA GLY A 72 -0.91 2.79 7.24
C GLY A 72 -2.43 2.81 7.09
N HIS A 73 -3.09 3.89 7.49
CA HIS A 73 -4.55 3.99 7.35
C HIS A 73 -4.92 4.08 5.86
N SER A 74 -5.76 3.15 5.43
CA SER A 74 -6.08 2.97 4.02
C SER A 74 -7.35 3.69 3.58
N ASP A 75 -8.09 4.32 4.51
CA ASP A 75 -9.33 5.05 4.20
C ASP A 75 -9.11 6.19 3.19
N ASN A 76 -7.89 6.72 3.11
CA ASN A 76 -7.50 7.76 2.15
C ASN A 76 -7.12 7.18 0.76
N ILE A 77 -7.15 5.85 0.59
CA ILE A 77 -6.67 5.16 -0.59
C ILE A 77 -7.84 4.50 -1.29
N ASN A 78 -8.19 5.07 -2.44
CA ASN A 78 -9.22 4.49 -3.28
C ASN A 78 -8.66 3.32 -4.10
N PHE A 79 -8.70 2.10 -3.56
CA PHE A 79 -8.17 0.91 -4.24
C PHE A 79 -8.90 0.55 -5.54
N PHE A 80 -10.14 1.02 -5.73
CA PHE A 80 -11.02 0.56 -6.83
C PHE A 80 -11.77 1.68 -7.55
N GLY A 81 -11.48 2.96 -7.28
CA GLY A 81 -12.30 4.06 -7.77
C GLY A 81 -11.51 5.19 -8.40
N VAL A 82 -12.23 6.02 -9.16
CA VAL A 82 -11.71 7.18 -9.86
C VAL A 82 -11.82 8.39 -8.95
N ILE A 83 -10.69 9.06 -8.67
CA ILE A 83 -10.70 10.36 -8.00
C ILE A 83 -10.75 11.42 -9.10
N ASN A 84 -11.89 12.10 -9.23
CA ASN A 84 -11.99 13.27 -10.09
C ASN A 84 -11.55 14.49 -9.29
N VAL A 85 -10.39 15.03 -9.63
CA VAL A 85 -9.87 16.27 -9.05
C VAL A 85 -10.08 17.39 -10.07
N ASP A 86 -10.87 18.39 -9.70
CA ASP A 86 -10.98 19.63 -10.46
C ASP A 86 -9.81 20.54 -10.10
N VAL A 87 -8.77 20.48 -10.94
CA VAL A 87 -7.48 21.14 -10.69
C VAL A 87 -7.62 22.67 -10.66
N GLU A 88 -8.53 23.24 -11.46
CA GLU A 88 -8.72 24.70 -11.52
C GLU A 88 -9.36 25.23 -10.24
N ALA A 89 -10.39 24.52 -9.76
CA ALA A 89 -11.04 24.87 -8.50
C ALA A 89 -10.11 24.71 -7.28
N GLU A 90 -9.22 23.71 -7.29
CA GLU A 90 -8.22 23.53 -6.22
C GLU A 90 -7.11 24.59 -6.28
N LEU A 91 -6.66 24.99 -7.48
CA LEU A 91 -5.69 26.06 -7.65
C LEU A 91 -6.23 27.43 -7.19
N ALA A 92 -7.51 27.73 -7.48
CA ALA A 92 -8.13 28.98 -7.05
C ALA A 92 -8.21 29.15 -5.52
N LYS A 93 -8.27 28.05 -4.76
CA LYS A 93 -8.22 28.07 -3.28
C LYS A 93 -6.84 28.43 -2.75
N LEU A 94 -5.78 28.15 -3.51
CA LEU A 94 -4.41 28.49 -3.15
C LEU A 94 -4.12 29.96 -3.46
N ASP A 95 -4.66 30.49 -4.56
CA ASP A 95 -4.49 31.91 -4.95
C ASP A 95 -5.16 32.89 -3.97
N THR A 96 -6.24 32.47 -3.29
CA THR A 96 -6.88 33.33 -2.27
C THR A 96 -6.11 33.39 -0.93
N SER A 97 -5.06 32.58 -0.74
CA SER A 97 -4.27 32.52 0.49
C SER A 97 -2.93 33.28 0.41
N GLY A 98 -2.59 33.88 -0.75
CA GLY A 98 -1.46 34.81 -0.93
C GLY A 98 -0.17 34.17 -1.43
#